data_AF-A0A5N5WJG0-F1
#
_entry.id   AF-A0A5N5WJG0-F1
#
_cell.length_a   1.000
_cell.length_b   1.000
_cell.length_c   1.000
_cell.angle_alpha   90.00
_cell.angle_beta   90.00
_cell.angle_gamma   90.00
#
_symmetry.space_group_name_H-M   'P 1'
#
loop_
_entity.id
_entity.type
_entity.pdbx_description
1 polymer ?
#
loop_
_entity_poly.entity_id
_entity_poly.type
_entity_poly.pdbx_seq_one_letter_code
_entity_poly.pdbx_strand_id
1 'polypeptide(L)'
;LWEGSWASDALTPNPETDTYVDPDKVRQINHKGKYFSLSTRHIVDPSPQRTPFLFQAGTSAAGSSFAATHAEAIFVSSHSPAVLRPKIDNIRKLAVEQGRDPRSIKFFATFTPIIGRTDEEAQVKYEELKKYASVVGGLVLFSGWTGVDISRIPLDQDITAADSLEAHKVTSLLDAFTTTSEDIPKWTPKVVAQKAAIGGLGPVGIGSPGRVADEMERWIREADLDGFNLGYVTTPGTFEEVVDLLIPELRRRGLYPESVEDGLTAREKVYGKGQKELRADHPGSRYKYDVYQEDEAVTEREVS
;
A
#
# COMPACT_ATOMS: atom_id res chain seq x y z
N LEU A 1 0.93 -7.39 22.10
CA LEU A 1 2.42 -7.41 22.14
C LEU A 1 2.99 -6.00 22.04
N TRP A 2 2.97 -5.34 20.88
CA TRP A 2 3.58 -4.01 20.67
C TRP A 2 3.04 -2.88 21.57
N GLU A 3 1.73 -2.83 21.75
CA GLU A 3 1.07 -1.70 22.43
C GLU A 3 0.96 -1.89 23.96
N GLY A 4 0.71 -3.12 24.40
CA GLY A 4 0.23 -3.39 25.77
C GLY A 4 1.16 -4.18 26.67
N SER A 5 2.23 -4.77 26.14
CA SER A 5 3.12 -5.60 26.96
C SER A 5 4.10 -4.78 27.80
N TRP A 6 4.44 -3.56 27.34
CA TRP A 6 5.39 -2.68 28.00
C TRP A 6 4.81 -1.27 28.12
N ALA A 7 4.87 -0.70 29.33
CA ALA A 7 4.52 0.70 29.56
C ALA A 7 5.45 1.64 28.78
N SER A 8 5.02 2.87 28.52
CA SER A 8 5.82 3.86 27.79
C SER A 8 7.09 4.29 28.54
N ASP A 9 7.08 4.15 29.87
CA ASP A 9 8.16 4.50 30.78
C ASP A 9 8.71 3.27 31.52
N ALA A 10 8.61 2.08 30.91
CA ALA A 10 9.13 0.84 31.46
C ALA A 10 10.67 0.81 31.53
N LEU A 11 11.35 1.47 30.59
CA LEU A 11 12.81 1.62 30.61
C LEU A 11 13.19 2.67 31.65
N THR A 12 13.92 2.24 32.68
CA THR A 12 14.41 3.09 33.78
C THR A 12 15.90 2.84 34.07
N PRO A 13 16.81 3.14 33.12
CA PRO A 13 18.23 2.90 33.31
C PRO A 13 18.79 3.67 34.50
N ASN A 14 19.25 2.94 35.51
CA ASN A 14 19.91 3.46 36.70
C ASN A 14 21.13 2.59 37.04
N PRO A 15 22.34 3.03 36.68
CA PRO A 15 23.58 2.32 36.99
C PRO A 15 23.88 2.19 38.49
N GLU A 16 23.37 3.08 39.34
CA GLU A 16 23.61 3.04 40.79
C GLU A 16 22.85 1.89 41.46
N THR A 17 21.69 1.52 40.92
CA THR A 17 20.83 0.44 41.43
C THR A 17 20.82 -0.80 40.53
N ASP A 18 21.70 -0.86 39.52
CA ASP A 18 21.75 -1.92 38.50
C ASP A 18 20.37 -2.22 37.88
N THR A 19 19.57 -1.17 37.66
CA THR A 19 18.21 -1.27 37.13
C THR A 19 18.19 -0.80 35.69
N TYR A 20 17.54 -1.54 34.79
CA TYR A 20 17.34 -1.13 33.40
C TYR A 20 15.86 -1.03 33.02
N VAL A 21 15.04 -1.90 33.59
CA VAL A 21 13.60 -1.99 33.34
C VAL A 21 12.88 -2.06 34.69
N ASP A 22 11.75 -1.37 34.79
CA ASP A 22 10.80 -1.57 35.87
C ASP A 22 9.95 -2.83 35.56
N PRO A 23 10.14 -3.94 36.31
CA PRO A 23 9.44 -5.20 36.01
C PRO A 23 7.93 -5.10 36.19
N ASP A 24 7.44 -4.20 37.04
CA ASP A 24 6.00 -3.99 37.26
C ASP A 24 5.35 -3.27 36.06
N LYS A 25 6.17 -2.67 35.20
CA LYS A 25 5.75 -2.02 33.95
C LYS A 25 5.83 -2.93 32.72
N VAL A 26 6.10 -4.22 32.91
CA VAL A 26 6.12 -5.23 31.84
C VAL A 26 5.12 -6.35 32.10
N ARG A 27 4.03 -6.33 31.32
CA ARG A 27 2.89 -7.24 31.43
C ARG A 27 2.99 -8.41 30.47
N GLN A 28 2.50 -9.55 30.94
CA GLN A 28 2.32 -10.75 30.13
C GLN A 28 1.04 -10.59 29.30
N ILE A 29 1.13 -10.84 28.01
CA ILE A 29 -0.02 -10.88 27.13
C ILE A 29 -0.52 -12.31 27.07
N ASN A 30 -1.73 -12.52 27.60
CA ASN A 30 -2.50 -13.74 27.41
C ASN A 30 -3.41 -13.52 26.21
N HIS A 31 -3.35 -14.40 25.22
CA HIS A 31 -4.23 -14.38 24.06
C HIS A 31 -4.66 -15.82 23.76
N LYS A 32 -5.98 -16.05 23.73
CA LYS A 32 -6.59 -17.32 23.34
C LYS A 32 -7.61 -17.07 22.23
N GLY A 33 -7.20 -17.28 21.00
CA GLY A 33 -8.03 -17.18 19.80
C GLY A 33 -8.17 -18.51 19.09
N LYS A 34 -8.94 -18.51 18.00
CA LYS A 34 -9.12 -19.69 17.13
C LYS A 34 -7.82 -20.22 16.54
N TYR A 35 -6.89 -19.32 16.22
CA TYR A 35 -5.67 -19.65 15.47
C TYR A 35 -4.40 -19.61 16.33
N PHE A 36 -4.40 -18.83 17.41
CA PHE A 36 -3.25 -18.65 18.28
C PHE A 36 -3.68 -18.74 19.74
N SER A 37 -2.90 -19.47 20.53
CA SER A 37 -2.96 -19.46 21.98
C SER A 37 -1.54 -19.16 22.47
N LEU A 38 -1.35 -18.03 23.14
CA LEU A 38 -0.04 -17.60 23.62
C LEU A 38 -0.16 -16.86 24.93
N SER A 39 0.85 -17.02 25.77
CA SER A 39 1.00 -16.34 27.05
C SER A 39 2.45 -15.90 27.15
N THR A 40 2.73 -14.62 26.85
CA THR A 40 4.12 -14.15 26.72
C THR A 40 4.27 -12.64 26.95
N ARG A 41 5.46 -12.22 27.37
CA ARG A 41 5.88 -10.81 27.33
C ARG A 41 6.50 -10.52 25.97
N HIS A 42 6.34 -9.30 25.47
CA HIS A 42 7.09 -8.91 24.28
C HIS A 42 8.58 -8.88 24.62
N ILE A 43 9.43 -9.44 23.75
CA ILE A 43 10.86 -9.64 24.02
C ILE A 43 11.73 -8.42 23.71
N VAL A 44 11.11 -7.35 23.20
CA VAL A 44 11.78 -6.07 22.91
C VAL A 44 11.03 -4.93 23.59
N ASP A 45 11.77 -3.89 23.96
CA ASP A 45 11.25 -2.66 24.54
C ASP A 45 10.45 -1.81 23.52
N PRO A 46 9.67 -0.82 23.98
CA PRO A 46 8.86 0.03 23.09
C PRO A 46 9.71 0.79 22.06
N SER A 47 9.51 0.46 20.78
CA SER A 47 10.09 1.23 19.67
C SER A 47 9.39 2.60 19.50
N PRO A 48 9.99 3.57 18.78
CA PRO A 48 9.40 4.90 18.58
C PRO A 48 7.96 4.92 18.04
N GLN A 49 7.58 3.90 17.27
CA GLN A 49 6.23 3.75 16.70
C GLN A 49 5.35 2.71 17.41
N ARG A 50 5.94 1.90 18.31
CA ARG A 50 5.39 0.63 18.81
C ARG A 50 4.98 -0.29 17.65
N THR A 51 3.73 -0.22 17.20
CA THR A 51 3.27 -0.85 15.96
C THR A 51 3.88 -0.16 14.74
N PRO A 52 4.51 -0.90 13.80
CA PRO A 52 5.03 -0.32 12.56
C PRO A 52 3.92 0.33 11.73
N PHE A 53 4.27 1.23 10.81
CA PHE A 53 3.29 1.86 9.92
C PHE A 53 2.64 0.79 9.01
N LEU A 54 1.31 0.63 9.11
CA LEU A 54 0.62 -0.52 8.53
C LEU A 54 0.19 -0.26 7.09
N PHE A 55 0.92 -0.87 6.15
CA PHE A 55 0.48 -1.02 4.77
C PHE A 55 -0.39 -2.27 4.60
N GLN A 56 -1.40 -2.16 3.76
CA GLN A 56 -2.18 -3.27 3.26
C GLN A 56 -2.26 -3.19 1.73
N ALA A 57 -2.36 -4.33 1.06
CA ALA A 57 -2.66 -4.40 -0.36
C ALA A 57 -3.79 -5.42 -0.58
N GLY A 58 -4.90 -4.97 -1.15
CA GLY A 58 -6.02 -5.84 -1.51
C GLY A 58 -7.36 -5.12 -1.47
N THR A 59 -8.06 -5.13 -2.60
CA THR A 59 -9.35 -4.44 -2.79
C THR A 59 -10.53 -5.39 -2.99
N SER A 60 -10.36 -6.69 -2.72
CA SER A 60 -11.48 -7.65 -2.66
C SER A 60 -12.44 -7.30 -1.53
N ALA A 61 -13.63 -7.92 -1.45
CA ALA A 61 -14.58 -7.64 -0.37
C ALA A 61 -13.98 -7.91 1.03
N ALA A 62 -13.35 -9.08 1.21
CA ALA A 62 -12.65 -9.43 2.44
C ALA A 62 -11.43 -8.52 2.69
N GLY A 63 -10.66 -8.23 1.64
CA GLY A 63 -9.50 -7.33 1.71
C GLY A 63 -9.89 -5.91 2.12
N SER A 64 -11.00 -5.40 1.58
CA SER A 64 -11.53 -4.06 1.87
C SER A 64 -11.98 -3.93 3.32
N SER A 65 -12.68 -4.93 3.84
CA SER A 65 -13.09 -4.96 5.25
C SER A 65 -11.87 -5.03 6.19
N PHE A 66 -10.88 -5.88 5.87
CA PHE A 66 -9.64 -5.97 6.63
C PHE A 66 -8.82 -4.67 6.59
N ALA A 67 -8.72 -4.05 5.41
CA ALA A 67 -8.00 -2.80 5.21
C ALA A 67 -8.70 -1.63 5.94
N ALA A 68 -10.02 -1.54 5.85
CA ALA A 68 -10.81 -0.57 6.60
C ALA A 68 -10.55 -0.70 8.12
N THR A 69 -10.38 -1.91 8.64
CA THR A 69 -10.10 -2.14 10.06
C THR A 69 -8.67 -1.76 10.45
N HIS A 70 -7.66 -2.17 9.68
CA HIS A 70 -6.26 -2.20 10.14
C HIS A 70 -5.29 -1.31 9.37
N ALA A 71 -5.63 -0.88 8.15
CA ALA A 71 -4.65 -0.17 7.32
C ALA A 71 -4.50 1.27 7.78
N GLU A 72 -3.25 1.76 7.75
CA GLU A 72 -2.93 3.18 7.77
C GLU A 72 -2.62 3.66 6.35
N ALA A 73 -2.06 2.78 5.51
CA ALA A 73 -1.89 3.02 4.10
C ALA A 73 -2.33 1.80 3.28
N ILE A 74 -2.89 2.05 2.11
CA ILE A 74 -3.34 1.03 1.19
C ILE A 74 -2.65 1.24 -0.15
N PHE A 75 -1.95 0.20 -0.59
CA PHE A 75 -1.44 0.13 -1.95
C PHE A 75 -2.55 -0.36 -2.89
N VAL A 76 -2.83 0.44 -3.91
CA VAL A 76 -3.86 0.16 -4.91
C VAL A 76 -3.31 0.22 -6.34
N SER A 77 -3.96 -0.49 -7.25
CA SER A 77 -3.63 -0.48 -8.68
C SER A 77 -4.90 -0.51 -9.50
N SER A 78 -4.92 0.25 -10.59
CA SER A 78 -5.99 0.30 -11.58
C SER A 78 -5.43 0.91 -12.86
N HIS A 79 -6.02 0.59 -14.01
CA HIS A 79 -5.64 1.19 -15.29
C HIS A 79 -6.33 2.54 -15.55
N SER A 80 -7.34 2.91 -14.74
CA SER A 80 -8.08 4.17 -14.85
C SER A 80 -8.49 4.69 -13.47
N PRO A 81 -8.48 6.02 -13.23
CA PRO A 81 -8.94 6.60 -11.97
C PRO A 81 -10.44 6.38 -11.75
N ALA A 82 -11.26 6.40 -12.80
CA ALA A 82 -12.71 6.16 -12.70
C ALA A 82 -13.04 4.74 -12.22
N VAL A 83 -12.20 3.76 -12.57
CA VAL A 83 -12.32 2.37 -12.08
C VAL A 83 -11.84 2.23 -10.63
N LEU A 84 -10.90 3.08 -10.22
CA LEU A 84 -10.31 3.03 -8.88
C LEU A 84 -11.18 3.74 -7.83
N ARG A 85 -11.81 4.86 -8.20
CA ARG A 85 -12.58 5.71 -7.29
C ARG A 85 -13.63 4.94 -6.47
N PRO A 86 -14.51 4.10 -7.05
CA PRO A 86 -15.50 3.37 -6.27
C PRO A 86 -14.89 2.42 -5.24
N LYS A 87 -13.69 1.86 -5.52
CA LYS A 87 -13.00 0.96 -4.58
C LYS A 87 -12.47 1.74 -3.37
N ILE A 88 -11.91 2.93 -3.59
CA ILE A 88 -11.44 3.82 -2.53
C ILE A 88 -12.61 4.31 -1.68
N ASP A 89 -13.69 4.77 -2.33
CA ASP A 89 -14.90 5.23 -1.65
C ASP A 89 -15.51 4.13 -0.77
N ASN A 90 -15.55 2.89 -1.25
CA ASN A 90 -16.04 1.76 -0.47
C ASN A 90 -15.21 1.49 0.79
N ILE A 91 -13.88 1.50 0.70
CA ILE A 91 -13.02 1.27 1.86
C ILE A 91 -13.15 2.42 2.86
N ARG A 92 -13.20 3.68 2.40
CA ARG A 92 -13.44 4.83 3.27
C ARG A 92 -14.80 4.75 3.97
N LYS A 93 -15.85 4.31 3.25
CA LYS A 93 -17.17 4.05 3.83
C LYS A 93 -17.11 2.98 4.93
N LEU A 94 -16.45 1.84 4.66
CA LEU A 94 -16.27 0.77 5.63
C LEU A 94 -15.50 1.24 6.87
N ALA A 95 -14.50 2.12 6.71
CA ALA A 95 -13.76 2.70 7.82
C ALA A 95 -14.69 3.52 8.75
N VAL A 96 -15.57 4.34 8.17
CA VAL A 96 -16.60 5.09 8.93
C VAL A 96 -17.54 4.13 9.68
N GLU A 97 -18.04 3.09 9.00
CA GLU A 97 -18.91 2.07 9.61
C GLU A 97 -18.26 1.35 10.80
N GLN A 98 -16.92 1.28 10.82
CA GLN A 98 -16.12 0.69 11.90
C GLN A 98 -15.66 1.71 12.95
N GLY A 99 -16.10 2.97 12.85
CA GLY A 99 -15.77 4.04 13.81
C GLY A 99 -14.38 4.66 13.61
N ARG A 100 -13.78 4.52 12.43
CA ARG A 100 -12.52 5.16 12.04
C ARG A 100 -12.76 6.41 11.20
N ASP A 101 -11.85 7.37 11.31
CA ASP A 101 -11.78 8.49 10.37
C ASP A 101 -11.37 7.96 8.98
N PRO A 102 -12.16 8.17 7.90
CA PRO A 102 -11.81 7.71 6.56
C PRO A 102 -10.51 8.33 6.03
N ARG A 103 -10.06 9.47 6.58
CA ARG A 103 -8.78 10.13 6.25
C ARG A 103 -7.59 9.59 7.05
N SER A 104 -7.84 8.70 8.02
CA SER A 104 -6.82 7.89 8.71
C SER A 104 -6.30 6.72 7.86
N ILE A 105 -6.76 6.61 6.61
CA ILE A 105 -6.32 5.60 5.64
C ILE A 105 -5.83 6.33 4.39
N LYS A 106 -4.54 6.22 4.11
CA LYS A 106 -3.90 6.84 2.95
C LYS A 106 -3.86 5.90 1.75
N PHE A 107 -4.23 6.39 0.58
CA PHE A 107 -4.25 5.58 -0.65
C PHE A 107 -3.08 5.94 -1.56
N PHE A 108 -2.28 4.93 -1.91
CA PHE A 108 -1.14 5.06 -2.81
C PHE A 108 -1.35 4.20 -4.04
N ALA A 109 -1.51 4.83 -5.21
CA ALA A 109 -1.60 4.09 -6.47
C ALA A 109 -0.22 3.79 -7.04
N THR A 110 -0.06 2.65 -7.70
CA THR A 110 1.13 2.43 -8.55
C THR A 110 1.15 3.47 -9.68
N PHE A 111 2.32 4.03 -9.98
CA PHE A 111 2.51 4.98 -11.09
C PHE A 111 3.90 4.82 -11.66
N THR A 112 4.02 4.63 -12.97
CA THR A 112 5.32 4.45 -13.63
C THR A 112 5.63 5.67 -14.50
N PRO A 113 6.52 6.58 -14.06
CA PRO A 113 6.89 7.74 -14.84
C PRO A 113 7.95 7.41 -15.89
N ILE A 114 7.83 8.01 -17.08
CA ILE A 114 8.85 8.04 -18.13
C ILE A 114 9.03 9.51 -18.48
N ILE A 115 10.09 10.13 -17.93
CA ILE A 115 10.22 11.59 -17.90
C ILE A 115 11.30 12.03 -18.88
N GLY A 116 10.95 12.93 -19.80
CA GLY A 116 11.92 13.68 -20.62
C GLY A 116 12.01 15.13 -20.15
N ARG A 117 13.00 15.91 -20.60
CA ARG A 117 12.96 17.38 -20.35
C ARG A 117 11.83 18.03 -21.14
N THR A 118 11.51 17.47 -22.30
CA THR A 118 10.34 17.78 -23.11
C THR A 118 9.47 16.54 -23.32
N ASP A 119 8.24 16.74 -23.81
CA ASP A 119 7.34 15.65 -24.13
C ASP A 119 7.91 14.76 -25.26
N GLU A 120 8.60 15.37 -26.24
CA GLU A 120 9.23 14.65 -27.36
C GLU A 120 10.36 13.75 -26.87
N GLU A 121 11.21 14.23 -25.96
CA GLU A 121 12.27 13.41 -25.36
C GLU A 121 11.69 12.21 -24.59
N ALA A 122 10.61 12.43 -23.84
CA ALA A 122 9.92 11.38 -23.10
C ALA A 122 9.33 10.32 -24.05
N GLN A 123 8.75 10.76 -25.17
CA GLN A 123 8.19 9.88 -26.18
C GLN A 123 9.27 9.05 -26.88
N VAL A 124 10.38 9.67 -27.27
CA VAL A 124 11.53 8.97 -27.85
C VAL A 124 12.07 7.92 -26.88
N LYS A 125 12.19 8.27 -25.59
CA LYS A 125 12.58 7.34 -24.53
C LYS A 125 11.60 6.18 -24.41
N TYR A 126 10.30 6.45 -24.40
CA TYR A 126 9.28 5.40 -24.32
C TYR A 126 9.36 4.43 -25.51
N GLU A 127 9.52 4.94 -26.73
CA GLU A 127 9.69 4.08 -27.92
C GLU A 127 10.97 3.26 -27.87
N GLU A 128 12.05 3.78 -27.29
CA GLU A 128 13.27 3.00 -27.03
C GLU A 128 13.03 1.88 -26.01
N LEU A 129 12.41 2.20 -24.88
CA LEU A 129 12.11 1.23 -23.81
C LEU A 129 11.22 0.08 -24.33
N LYS A 130 10.27 0.37 -25.22
CA LYS A 130 9.41 -0.65 -25.84
C LYS A 130 10.19 -1.69 -26.63
N LYS A 131 11.37 -1.38 -27.17
CA LYS A 131 12.21 -2.36 -27.88
C LYS A 131 12.77 -3.44 -26.96
N TYR A 132 12.90 -3.14 -25.67
CA TYR A 132 13.38 -4.06 -24.64
C TYR A 132 12.23 -4.73 -23.87
N ALA A 133 10.99 -4.30 -24.08
CA ALA A 133 9.81 -4.84 -23.41
C ALA A 133 9.56 -6.30 -23.82
N SER A 134 9.48 -7.20 -22.83
CA SER A 134 9.17 -8.61 -23.07
C SER A 134 7.67 -8.84 -23.06
N VAL A 135 7.10 -9.06 -24.24
CA VAL A 135 5.69 -9.47 -24.40
C VAL A 135 5.40 -10.74 -23.60
N VAL A 136 6.28 -11.74 -23.68
CA VAL A 136 6.15 -12.99 -22.94
C VAL A 136 6.20 -12.74 -21.43
N GLY A 137 7.10 -11.86 -20.97
CA GLY A 137 7.18 -11.47 -19.56
C GLY A 137 5.88 -10.82 -19.06
N GLY A 138 5.29 -9.93 -19.85
CA GLY A 138 3.99 -9.31 -19.54
C GLY A 138 2.86 -10.34 -19.43
N LEU A 139 2.81 -11.30 -20.34
CA LEU A 139 1.85 -12.41 -20.30
C LEU A 139 2.02 -13.29 -19.05
N VAL A 140 3.27 -13.63 -18.69
CA VAL A 140 3.57 -14.43 -17.50
C VAL A 140 3.11 -13.71 -16.22
N LEU A 141 3.37 -12.39 -16.12
CA LEU A 141 2.92 -11.58 -14.99
C LEU A 141 1.39 -11.58 -14.89
N PHE A 142 0.70 -11.38 -16.01
CA PHE A 142 -0.76 -11.43 -16.03
C PHE A 142 -1.32 -12.78 -15.54
N SER A 143 -0.78 -13.89 -16.05
CA SER A 143 -1.20 -15.22 -15.60
C SER A 143 -0.97 -15.41 -14.11
N GLY A 144 0.17 -14.96 -13.59
CA GLY A 144 0.48 -15.02 -12.16
C GLY A 144 -0.45 -14.16 -11.31
N TRP A 145 -0.84 -12.99 -11.79
CA TRP A 145 -1.74 -12.07 -11.06
C TRP A 145 -3.19 -12.49 -11.11
N THR A 146 -3.65 -13.13 -12.17
CA THR A 146 -5.07 -13.43 -12.39
C THR A 146 -5.44 -14.89 -12.19
N GLY A 147 -4.44 -15.80 -12.25
CA GLY A 147 -4.67 -17.24 -12.30
C GLY A 147 -5.16 -17.75 -13.66
N VAL A 148 -5.32 -16.87 -14.66
CA VAL A 148 -5.73 -17.25 -16.02
C VAL A 148 -4.52 -17.79 -16.78
N ASP A 149 -4.63 -19.00 -17.34
CA ASP A 149 -3.60 -19.51 -18.25
C ASP A 149 -3.74 -18.84 -19.63
N ILE A 150 -3.09 -17.67 -19.75
CA ILE A 150 -3.17 -16.82 -20.96
C ILE A 150 -2.64 -17.51 -22.22
N SER A 151 -1.84 -18.58 -22.09
CA SER A 151 -1.29 -19.32 -23.24
C SER A 151 -2.36 -20.06 -24.04
N ARG A 152 -3.54 -20.27 -23.45
CA ARG A 152 -4.69 -20.95 -24.09
C ARG A 152 -5.61 -20.01 -24.85
N ILE A 153 -5.38 -18.69 -24.76
CA ILE A 153 -6.23 -17.67 -25.35
C ILE A 153 -5.51 -17.08 -26.57
N PRO A 154 -6.13 -17.07 -27.77
CA PRO A 154 -5.57 -16.38 -28.94
C PRO A 154 -5.29 -14.90 -28.66
N LEU A 155 -4.20 -14.36 -29.22
CA LEU A 155 -3.69 -13.02 -28.88
C LEU A 155 -4.67 -11.86 -29.08
N ASP A 156 -5.59 -12.00 -30.03
CA ASP A 156 -6.58 -10.99 -30.40
C ASP A 156 -7.99 -11.33 -29.91
N GLN A 157 -8.16 -12.43 -29.16
CA GLN A 157 -9.43 -12.78 -28.52
C GLN A 157 -9.61 -12.00 -27.21
N ASP A 158 -10.82 -11.51 -26.98
CA ASP A 158 -11.19 -10.85 -25.72
C ASP A 158 -11.04 -11.83 -24.55
N ILE A 159 -10.35 -11.39 -23.50
CA ILE A 159 -10.26 -12.09 -22.21
C ILE A 159 -11.56 -11.80 -21.46
N THR A 160 -12.24 -12.85 -21.02
CA THR A 160 -13.53 -12.77 -20.35
C THR A 160 -13.45 -13.34 -18.93
N ALA A 161 -14.46 -13.06 -18.11
CA ALA A 161 -14.56 -13.66 -16.78
C ALA A 161 -14.64 -15.19 -16.82
N ALA A 162 -15.12 -15.78 -17.92
CA ALA A 162 -15.21 -17.22 -18.11
C ALA A 162 -13.84 -17.91 -18.27
N ASP A 163 -12.79 -17.15 -18.59
CA ASP A 163 -11.44 -17.67 -18.74
C ASP A 163 -10.73 -17.88 -17.39
N SER A 164 -11.32 -17.38 -16.29
CA SER A 164 -10.82 -17.60 -14.94
C SER A 164 -11.31 -18.95 -14.39
N LEU A 165 -10.40 -19.93 -14.34
CA LEU A 165 -10.70 -21.30 -13.89
C LEU A 165 -10.74 -21.47 -12.37
N GLU A 166 -10.35 -20.46 -11.59
CA GLU A 166 -10.35 -20.51 -10.12
C GLU A 166 -11.32 -19.48 -9.53
N ALA A 167 -12.54 -19.94 -9.19
CA ALA A 167 -13.66 -19.12 -8.70
C ALA A 167 -13.39 -18.23 -7.46
N HIS A 168 -12.24 -18.39 -6.80
CA HIS A 168 -11.97 -17.78 -5.50
C HIS A 168 -10.61 -17.09 -5.34
N LYS A 169 -9.67 -17.22 -6.28
CA LYS A 169 -8.30 -16.76 -6.03
C LYS A 169 -8.04 -15.31 -6.40
N VAL A 170 -8.69 -14.73 -7.42
CA VAL A 170 -8.33 -13.38 -7.85
C VAL A 170 -9.44 -12.61 -8.59
N THR A 171 -10.64 -12.48 -8.03
CA THR A 171 -11.67 -11.63 -8.64
C THR A 171 -11.24 -10.15 -8.72
N SER A 172 -10.59 -9.61 -7.69
CA SER A 172 -10.26 -8.18 -7.64
C SER A 172 -9.17 -7.72 -8.62
N LEU A 173 -8.17 -8.57 -8.93
CA LEU A 173 -7.15 -8.22 -9.93
C LEU A 173 -7.60 -8.60 -11.34
N LEU A 174 -8.40 -9.65 -11.53
CA LEU A 174 -9.06 -9.89 -12.82
C LEU A 174 -9.97 -8.70 -13.16
N ASP A 175 -10.79 -8.23 -12.22
CA ASP A 175 -11.62 -7.03 -12.42
C ASP A 175 -10.76 -5.81 -12.76
N ALA A 176 -9.59 -5.63 -12.11
CA ALA A 176 -8.69 -4.53 -12.44
C ALA A 176 -8.12 -4.62 -13.87
N PHE A 177 -7.98 -5.84 -14.38
CA PHE A 177 -7.44 -6.16 -15.70
C PHE A 177 -8.46 -6.34 -16.82
N THR A 178 -9.75 -6.51 -16.51
CA THR A 178 -10.80 -6.75 -17.50
C THR A 178 -11.91 -5.72 -17.46
N THR A 179 -11.96 -4.88 -16.41
CA THR A 179 -12.83 -3.69 -16.43
C THR A 179 -12.37 -2.79 -17.57
N THR A 180 -13.30 -2.42 -18.43
CA THR A 180 -13.02 -1.53 -19.56
C THR A 180 -13.10 -0.08 -19.12
N SER A 181 -12.42 0.77 -19.86
CA SER A 181 -12.52 2.23 -19.75
C SER A 181 -12.56 2.81 -21.16
N GLU A 182 -12.81 4.11 -21.28
CA GLU A 182 -12.76 4.80 -22.59
C GLU A 182 -11.42 4.55 -23.32
N ASP A 183 -10.32 4.50 -22.56
CA ASP A 183 -8.97 4.26 -23.08
C ASP A 183 -8.67 2.79 -23.38
N ILE A 184 -9.39 1.86 -22.74
CA ILE A 184 -9.19 0.41 -22.92
C ILE A 184 -10.56 -0.25 -23.07
N PRO A 185 -11.14 -0.24 -24.28
CA PRO A 185 -12.48 -0.78 -24.52
C PRO A 185 -12.51 -2.31 -24.57
N LYS A 186 -11.35 -2.96 -24.79
CA LYS A 186 -11.20 -4.42 -24.88
C LYS A 186 -9.86 -4.87 -24.31
N TRP A 187 -9.90 -6.00 -23.61
CA TRP A 187 -8.72 -6.65 -23.06
C TRP A 187 -8.44 -7.93 -23.83
N THR A 188 -7.33 -7.96 -24.57
CA THR A 188 -6.82 -9.16 -25.24
C THR A 188 -5.44 -9.51 -24.67
N PRO A 189 -4.94 -10.74 -24.85
CA PRO A 189 -3.58 -11.09 -24.41
C PRO A 189 -2.53 -10.11 -24.94
N LYS A 190 -2.69 -9.60 -26.16
CA LYS A 190 -1.78 -8.59 -26.74
C LYS A 190 -1.78 -7.27 -25.97
N VAL A 191 -2.96 -6.74 -25.63
CA VAL A 191 -3.10 -5.49 -24.86
C VAL A 191 -2.50 -5.64 -23.47
N VAL A 192 -2.85 -6.75 -22.81
CA VAL A 192 -2.33 -7.10 -21.49
C VAL A 192 -0.81 -7.21 -21.51
N ALA A 193 -0.25 -7.93 -22.47
CA ALA A 193 1.19 -8.11 -22.57
C ALA A 193 1.94 -6.78 -22.70
N GLN A 194 1.41 -5.87 -23.52
CA GLN A 194 2.01 -4.55 -23.73
C GLN A 194 1.96 -3.69 -22.47
N LYS A 195 0.80 -3.65 -21.78
CA LYS A 195 0.62 -2.89 -20.54
C LYS A 195 1.43 -3.49 -19.38
N ALA A 196 1.42 -4.82 -19.25
CA ALA A 196 2.15 -5.50 -18.18
C ALA A 196 3.67 -5.42 -18.35
N ALA A 197 4.17 -5.34 -19.59
CA ALA A 197 5.61 -5.23 -19.86
C ALA A 197 6.22 -3.89 -19.44
N ILE A 198 5.46 -2.79 -19.46
CA ILE A 198 5.86 -1.48 -18.94
C ILE A 198 4.69 -0.87 -18.18
N GLY A 199 4.80 -0.77 -16.86
CA GLY A 199 3.78 -0.19 -15.98
C GLY A 199 2.96 -1.19 -15.18
N GLY A 200 3.00 -2.47 -15.56
CA GLY A 200 2.31 -3.53 -14.85
C GLY A 200 0.79 -3.31 -14.85
N LEU A 201 0.25 -3.05 -13.66
CA LEU A 201 -1.18 -2.94 -13.38
C LEU A 201 -1.71 -1.51 -13.23
N GLY A 202 -0.87 -0.49 -13.45
CA GLY A 202 -1.31 0.88 -13.30
C GLY A 202 -0.75 1.85 -14.33
N PRO A 203 -1.03 3.16 -14.12
CA PRO A 203 -0.73 4.18 -15.10
C PRO A 203 0.76 4.30 -15.42
N VAL A 204 1.03 4.56 -16.69
CA VAL A 204 2.34 4.99 -17.18
C VAL A 204 2.22 6.45 -17.61
N GLY A 205 2.90 7.34 -16.91
CA GLY A 205 2.95 8.77 -17.23
C GLY A 205 4.13 9.07 -18.13
N ILE A 206 3.88 9.48 -19.37
CA ILE A 206 4.93 9.77 -20.36
C ILE A 206 4.89 11.26 -20.69
N GLY A 207 5.98 11.98 -20.45
CA GLY A 207 6.07 13.39 -20.83
C GLY A 207 7.18 14.16 -20.13
N SER A 208 7.13 15.47 -20.32
CA SER A 208 7.86 16.45 -19.51
C SER A 208 7.44 16.38 -18.03
N PRO A 209 8.22 16.98 -17.09
CA PRO A 209 7.85 16.99 -15.69
C PRO A 209 6.47 17.60 -15.46
N GLY A 210 6.13 18.65 -16.22
CA GLY A 210 4.83 19.30 -16.16
C GLY A 210 3.68 18.37 -16.54
N ARG A 211 3.82 17.65 -17.66
CA ARG A 211 2.80 16.69 -18.11
C ARG A 211 2.65 15.50 -17.16
N VAL A 212 3.75 14.97 -16.62
CA VAL A 212 3.69 13.89 -15.63
C VAL A 212 3.04 14.36 -14.32
N ALA A 213 3.37 15.57 -13.86
CA ALA A 213 2.72 16.16 -12.69
C ALA A 213 1.22 16.41 -12.92
N ASP A 214 0.80 16.88 -14.10
CA ASP A 214 -0.61 17.03 -14.46
C ASP A 214 -1.38 15.71 -14.35
N GLU A 215 -0.78 14.60 -14.83
CA GLU A 215 -1.40 13.28 -14.72
C GLU A 215 -1.47 12.81 -13.26
N MET A 216 -0.43 13.00 -12.46
CA MET A 216 -0.47 12.68 -11.02
C MET A 216 -1.58 13.47 -10.30
N GLU A 217 -1.72 14.77 -10.57
CA GLU A 217 -2.81 15.59 -10.00
C GLU A 217 -4.19 15.13 -10.46
N ARG A 218 -4.31 14.74 -11.74
CA ARG A 218 -5.54 14.16 -12.28
C ARG A 218 -5.94 12.91 -11.49
N TRP A 219 -5.00 11.99 -11.28
CA TRP A 219 -5.23 10.76 -10.51
C TRP A 219 -5.61 11.05 -9.04
N ILE A 220 -4.94 12.01 -8.39
CA ILE A 220 -5.32 12.46 -7.04
C ILE A 220 -6.77 12.94 -7.01
N ARG A 221 -7.15 13.83 -7.94
CA ARG A 221 -8.49 14.44 -7.98
C ARG A 221 -9.59 13.43 -8.33
N GLU A 222 -9.37 12.61 -9.36
CA GLU A 222 -10.39 11.72 -9.91
C GLU A 222 -10.54 10.44 -9.08
N ALA A 223 -9.43 9.85 -8.61
CA ALA A 223 -9.46 8.63 -7.79
C ALA A 223 -9.48 8.87 -6.28
N ASP A 224 -9.24 10.10 -5.78
CA ASP A 224 -9.14 10.43 -4.34
C ASP A 224 -7.93 9.76 -3.66
N LEU A 225 -6.78 9.82 -4.32
CA LEU A 225 -5.50 9.31 -3.83
C LEU A 225 -4.81 10.30 -2.88
N ASP A 226 -3.99 9.77 -1.99
CA ASP A 226 -3.11 10.55 -1.11
C ASP A 226 -1.64 10.55 -1.60
N GLY A 227 -1.29 9.69 -2.56
CA GLY A 227 0.04 9.65 -3.14
C GLY A 227 0.24 8.50 -4.13
N PHE A 228 1.50 8.22 -4.44
CA PHE A 228 1.89 7.22 -5.41
C PHE A 228 3.02 6.31 -4.90
N ASN A 229 2.96 5.06 -5.32
CA ASN A 229 4.05 4.11 -5.23
C ASN A 229 4.72 4.06 -6.62
N LEU A 230 5.95 4.56 -6.73
CA LEU A 230 6.59 4.76 -8.04
C LEU A 230 7.20 3.46 -8.56
N GLY A 231 6.68 2.99 -9.69
CA GLY A 231 7.28 1.92 -10.48
C GLY A 231 8.47 2.42 -11.28
N TYR A 232 9.42 1.54 -11.58
CA TYR A 232 10.59 1.85 -12.41
C TYR A 232 10.59 1.03 -13.70
N VAL A 233 11.15 1.60 -14.77
CA VAL A 233 11.46 0.86 -16.00
C VAL A 233 12.95 0.54 -16.07
N THR A 234 13.79 1.50 -15.70
CA THR A 234 15.24 1.33 -15.51
C THR A 234 15.63 1.73 -14.09
N THR A 235 16.61 1.04 -13.51
CA THR A 235 17.12 1.32 -12.16
C THR A 235 18.64 1.51 -12.20
N PRO A 236 19.20 2.57 -11.58
CA PRO A 236 18.52 3.61 -10.78
C PRO A 236 17.83 4.71 -11.61
N GLY A 237 18.01 4.75 -12.94
CA GLY A 237 17.67 5.91 -13.79
C GLY A 237 16.26 6.48 -13.64
N THR A 238 15.22 5.65 -13.51
CA THR A 238 13.85 6.17 -13.29
C THR A 238 13.76 7.03 -12.02
N PHE A 239 14.43 6.63 -10.95
CA PHE A 239 14.40 7.35 -9.68
C PHE A 239 15.25 8.63 -9.73
N GLU A 240 16.38 8.60 -10.44
CA GLU A 240 17.20 9.80 -10.68
C GLU A 240 16.38 10.86 -11.43
N GLU A 241 15.65 10.47 -12.48
CA GLU A 241 14.79 11.39 -13.23
C GLU A 241 13.63 11.94 -12.41
N VAL A 242 13.05 11.13 -11.53
CA VAL A 242 12.04 11.61 -10.57
C VAL A 242 12.64 12.70 -9.68
N VAL A 243 13.83 12.46 -9.12
CA VAL A 243 14.50 13.40 -8.22
C VAL A 243 14.92 14.68 -8.93
N ASP A 244 15.53 14.55 -10.11
CA ASP A 244 16.16 15.67 -10.82
C ASP A 244 15.17 16.49 -11.63
N LEU A 245 14.09 15.87 -12.13
CA LEU A 245 13.16 16.52 -13.06
C LEU A 245 11.75 16.71 -12.46
N LEU A 246 11.18 15.68 -11.84
CA LEU A 246 9.79 15.71 -11.37
C LEU A 246 9.63 16.40 -10.01
N ILE A 247 10.46 16.09 -9.02
CA ILE A 247 10.38 16.71 -7.69
C ILE A 247 10.46 18.25 -7.75
N PRO A 248 11.36 18.88 -8.52
CA PRO A 248 11.38 20.34 -8.67
C PRO A 248 10.07 20.91 -9.19
N GLU A 249 9.42 20.22 -10.15
CA GLU A 249 8.13 20.63 -10.69
C GLU A 249 7.01 20.47 -9.64
N LEU A 250 6.98 19.36 -8.89
CA LEU A 250 6.00 19.15 -7.82
C LEU A 250 6.16 20.19 -6.70
N ARG A 251 7.40 20.57 -6.36
CA ARG A 251 7.69 21.66 -5.40
C ARG A 251 7.21 23.01 -5.90
N ARG A 252 7.45 23.34 -7.18
CA ARG A 252 6.93 24.57 -7.83
C ARG A 252 5.40 24.66 -7.73
N ARG A 253 4.70 23.53 -7.74
CA ARG A 253 3.24 23.43 -7.59
C ARG A 253 2.77 23.35 -6.12
N GLY A 254 3.67 23.30 -5.15
CA GLY A 254 3.33 23.14 -3.74
C GLY A 254 2.83 21.74 -3.36
N LEU A 255 3.10 20.73 -4.19
CA LEU A 255 2.63 19.34 -4.03
C LEU A 255 3.66 18.43 -3.33
N TYR A 256 4.91 18.88 -3.23
CA TYR A 256 5.98 18.14 -2.57
C TYR A 256 6.74 19.08 -1.63
N PRO A 257 7.09 18.64 -0.41
CA PRO A 257 7.77 19.50 0.56
C PRO A 257 9.19 19.86 0.12
N GLU A 258 9.63 21.07 0.48
CA GLU A 258 11.02 21.51 0.25
C GLU A 258 12.01 20.67 1.07
N SER A 259 11.70 20.45 2.34
CA SER A 259 12.48 19.62 3.26
C SER A 259 11.57 18.85 4.20
N VAL A 260 11.97 17.64 4.58
CA VAL A 260 11.36 16.87 5.66
C VAL A 260 12.24 17.00 6.89
N GLU A 261 11.66 17.27 8.05
CA GLU A 261 12.40 17.29 9.31
C GLU A 261 13.02 15.90 9.57
N ASP A 262 14.30 15.87 9.90
CA ASP A 262 15.00 14.64 10.26
C ASP A 262 14.47 14.06 11.58
N GLY A 263 14.62 12.75 11.75
CA GLY A 263 14.22 12.07 12.99
C GLY A 263 12.71 11.76 13.12
N LEU A 264 11.86 12.20 12.19
CA LEU A 264 10.45 11.82 12.17
C LEU A 264 10.26 10.33 11.87
N THR A 265 9.32 9.70 12.58
CA THR A 265 8.87 8.33 12.26
C THR A 265 8.11 8.28 10.93
N ALA A 266 7.96 7.09 10.35
CA ALA A 266 7.21 6.91 9.10
C ALA A 266 5.75 7.42 9.23
N ARG A 267 5.11 7.14 10.37
CA ARG A 267 3.75 7.59 10.68
C ARG A 267 3.66 9.11 10.79
N GLU A 268 4.64 9.77 11.40
CA GLU A 268 4.69 11.24 11.48
C GLU A 268 4.92 11.90 10.13
N LYS A 269 5.71 11.29 9.24
CA LYS A 269 5.89 11.79 7.86
C LYS A 269 4.58 11.78 7.07
N VAL A 270 3.64 10.90 7.43
CA VAL A 270 2.35 10.76 6.74
C VAL A 270 1.24 11.58 7.41
N TYR A 271 1.15 11.57 8.75
CA TYR A 271 0.06 12.21 9.50
C TYR A 271 0.43 13.52 10.19
N GLY A 272 1.70 13.90 10.14
CA GLY A 272 2.22 15.08 10.81
C GLY A 272 2.93 14.75 12.13
N LYS A 273 3.83 15.67 12.53
CA LYS A 273 4.63 15.60 13.75
C LYS A 273 3.74 15.40 14.98
N GLY A 274 4.17 14.51 15.88
CA GLY A 274 3.43 14.15 17.08
C GLY A 274 2.54 12.92 16.93
N GLN A 275 2.22 12.49 15.70
CA GLN A 275 1.48 11.25 15.44
C GLN A 275 2.42 10.04 15.28
N LYS A 276 3.27 9.76 16.26
CA LYS A 276 4.25 8.65 16.19
C LYS A 276 3.64 7.26 16.44
N GLU A 277 2.61 7.17 17.29
CA GLU A 277 1.89 5.92 17.61
C GLU A 277 0.57 5.82 16.84
N LEU A 278 -0.09 4.66 16.94
CA LEU A 278 -1.43 4.46 16.40
C LEU A 278 -2.42 5.54 16.89
N ARG A 279 -3.24 6.03 15.96
CA ARG A 279 -4.34 6.96 16.25
C ARG A 279 -5.36 6.33 17.19
N ALA A 280 -6.09 7.16 17.93
CA ALA A 280 -7.05 6.71 18.93
C ALA A 280 -8.18 5.84 18.33
N ASP A 281 -8.56 6.12 17.08
CA ASP A 281 -9.60 5.39 16.34
C ASP A 281 -9.11 4.05 15.75
N HIS A 282 -7.80 3.79 15.69
CA HIS A 282 -7.27 2.53 15.19
C HIS A 282 -7.51 1.39 16.20
N PRO A 283 -7.96 0.18 15.82
CA PRO A 283 -8.28 -0.91 16.77
C PRO A 283 -7.11 -1.32 17.66
N GLY A 284 -5.87 -1.18 17.16
CA GLY A 284 -4.66 -1.41 17.95
C GLY A 284 -4.52 -0.50 19.18
N SER A 285 -5.15 0.69 19.18
CA SER A 285 -5.10 1.65 20.29
C SER A 285 -5.74 1.11 21.58
N ARG A 286 -6.70 0.17 21.46
CA ARG A 286 -7.36 -0.49 22.58
C ARG A 286 -6.44 -1.42 23.36
N TYR A 287 -5.28 -1.75 22.78
CA TYR A 287 -4.27 -2.57 23.42
C TYR A 287 -3.13 -1.75 24.00
N LYS A 288 -3.21 -0.42 24.02
CA LYS A 288 -2.19 0.40 24.69
C LYS A 288 -2.12 0.06 26.17
N TYR A 289 -0.91 0.06 26.73
CA TYR A 289 -0.64 -0.38 28.09
C TYR A 289 -1.60 0.20 29.15
N ASP A 290 -1.94 1.48 29.05
CA ASP A 290 -2.78 2.18 30.05
C ASP A 290 -4.27 1.82 29.97
N VAL A 291 -4.73 1.27 28.84
CA VAL A 291 -6.15 0.95 28.60
C VAL A 291 -6.40 -0.56 28.45
N TYR A 292 -5.34 -1.33 28.15
CA TYR A 292 -5.43 -2.76 28.01
C TYR A 292 -5.72 -3.43 29.35
N GLN A 293 -6.81 -4.20 29.40
CA GLN A 293 -7.13 -5.09 30.51
C GLN A 293 -6.54 -6.46 30.23
N GLU A 294 -5.81 -7.02 31.19
CA GLU A 294 -5.23 -8.36 31.04
C GLU A 294 -6.33 -9.42 31.00
N ASP A 295 -6.34 -10.24 29.96
CA ASP A 295 -7.12 -11.47 29.93
C ASP A 295 -6.56 -12.46 30.97
N GLU A 296 -7.45 -13.26 31.57
CA GLU A 296 -7.06 -14.30 32.53
C GLU A 296 -6.01 -15.25 31.93
N ALA A 297 -5.11 -15.74 32.79
CA ALA A 297 -4.07 -16.67 32.37
C ALA A 297 -4.69 -17.95 31.78
N VAL A 298 -4.25 -18.32 30.57
CA VAL A 298 -4.66 -19.59 29.95
C VAL A 298 -4.05 -20.73 30.76
N THR A 299 -4.87 -21.44 31.54
CA THR A 299 -4.40 -22.59 32.33
C THR A 299 -4.16 -23.81 31.43
N GLU A 300 -3.10 -24.56 31.70
CA GLU A 300 -2.67 -25.73 30.90
C GLU A 300 -3.75 -26.84 30.75
N ARG A 301 -4.82 -26.81 31.55
CA ARG A 301 -5.92 -27.79 31.49
C ARG A 301 -6.88 -27.60 30.32
N GLU A 302 -6.81 -26.48 29.59
CA GLU A 302 -7.73 -26.19 28.49
C GLU A 302 -7.11 -26.37 27.09
N VAL A 303 -5.93 -27.01 27.02
CA VAL A 303 -5.17 -27.24 25.77
C VAL A 303 -5.28 -28.70 25.28
N SER A 304 -6.17 -29.51 25.86
CA SER A 304 -6.45 -30.88 25.40
C SER A 304 -7.64 -30.96 24.45
#